data_AF-A0A167DAS6-F1
#
_entry.id   AF-A0A167DAS6-F1
#
_cell.length_a   1.000
_cell.length_b   1.000
_cell.length_c   1.000
_cell.angle_alpha   90.00
_cell.angle_beta   90.00
_cell.angle_gamma   90.00
#
_symmetry.space_group_name_H-M   'P 1'
#
loop_
_entity.id
_entity.type
_entity.pdbx_description
1 polymer ?
#
loop_
_entity_poly.entity_id
_entity_poly.type
_entity_poly.pdbx_seq_one_letter_code
_entity_poly.pdbx_strand_id
1 'polypeptide(L)' 'MLRTIQQDWFSNVRGDLLAGAVVALALIPEAIAFSIIAGVDPKVGLYASFCIAVVTAFFGGRPGMISAATGAMALTL' A
#
# COMPACT_ATOMS: atom_id res chain seq x y z
N MET A 1 -18.22 12.65 -15.07
CA MET A 1 -18.19 11.80 -13.86
C MET A 1 -18.12 10.31 -14.21
N LEU A 2 -19.13 9.72 -14.88
CA LEU A 2 -19.09 8.30 -15.29
C LEU A 2 -17.92 7.93 -16.23
N ARG A 3 -17.56 8.81 -17.20
CA ARG A 3 -16.40 8.60 -18.08
C ARG A 3 -15.05 8.67 -17.34
N THR A 4 -14.95 9.49 -16.30
CA THR A 4 -13.73 9.64 -15.49
C THR A 4 -13.45 8.35 -14.71
N ILE A 5 -14.48 7.77 -14.08
CA ILE A 5 -14.36 6.48 -13.37
C ILE A 5 -13.99 5.34 -14.32
N GLN A 6 -14.56 5.31 -15.54
CA GLN A 6 -14.20 4.31 -16.54
C GLN A 6 -12.76 4.46 -17.05
N GLN A 7 -12.26 5.69 -17.18
CA GLN A 7 -10.85 5.94 -17.49
C GLN A 7 -9.95 5.57 -16.30
N ASP A 8 -10.27 5.98 -15.09
CA ASP A 8 -9.43 5.70 -13.92
C ASP A 8 -9.28 4.19 -13.64
N TRP A 9 -10.34 3.40 -13.84
CA TRP A 9 -10.32 1.95 -13.57
C TRP A 9 -9.71 1.10 -14.69
N PHE A 10 -9.79 1.55 -15.95
CA PHE A 10 -9.43 0.71 -17.10
C PHE A 10 -8.46 1.38 -18.09
N SER A 11 -7.95 2.58 -17.78
CA SER A 11 -6.99 3.30 -18.63
C SER A 11 -5.71 2.51 -18.87
N ASN A 12 -5.11 1.95 -17.81
CA ASN A 12 -3.76 1.39 -17.91
C ASN A 12 -3.49 0.17 -17.02
N VAL A 13 -4.31 -0.87 -17.18
CA VAL A 13 -4.23 -2.12 -16.40
C VAL A 13 -2.82 -2.74 -16.38
N ARG A 14 -2.07 -2.67 -17.50
CA ARG A 14 -0.69 -3.19 -17.56
C ARG A 14 0.27 -2.39 -16.68
N GLY A 15 0.16 -1.05 -16.71
CA GLY A 15 0.98 -0.18 -15.88
C GLY A 15 0.65 -0.33 -14.40
N ASP A 16 -0.64 -0.43 -14.07
CA ASP A 16 -1.09 -0.57 -12.68
C ASP A 16 -0.66 -1.91 -12.07
N LEU A 17 -0.71 -3.00 -12.86
CA LEU A 17 -0.24 -4.30 -12.42
C LEU A 17 1.28 -4.32 -12.19
N LEU A 18 2.05 -3.74 -13.11
CA LEU A 18 3.51 -3.66 -12.98
C LEU A 18 3.90 -2.75 -11.80
N ALA A 19 3.27 -1.58 -11.66
CA ALA A 19 3.51 -0.67 -10.55
C ALA A 19 3.15 -1.33 -9.21
N GLY A 20 2.00 -1.98 -9.12
CA GLY A 20 1.57 -2.71 -7.93
C GLY A 20 2.56 -3.82 -7.55
N ALA A 21 3.04 -4.61 -8.51
CA ALA A 21 4.02 -5.67 -8.26
C ALA A 21 5.36 -5.12 -7.78
N VAL A 22 5.89 -4.07 -8.43
CA VAL A 22 7.15 -3.43 -8.04
C VAL A 22 7.05 -2.83 -6.65
N VAL A 23 5.96 -2.14 -6.35
CA VAL A 23 5.79 -1.51 -5.04
C VAL A 23 5.56 -2.57 -3.96
N ALA A 24 4.78 -3.63 -4.22
CA ALA A 24 4.62 -4.72 -3.27
C ALA A 24 5.97 -5.36 -2.89
N LEU A 25 6.87 -5.57 -3.86
CA LEU A 25 8.23 -6.07 -3.59
C LEU A 25 9.06 -5.07 -2.78
N ALA A 26 8.91 -3.77 -3.01
CA ALA A 26 9.59 -2.73 -2.24
C ALA A 26 9.08 -2.63 -0.79
N LEU A 27 7.79 -2.85 -0.56
CA LEU A 27 7.17 -2.74 0.77
C LEU A 27 7.54 -3.87 1.72
N ILE A 28 7.88 -5.06 1.22
CA ILE A 28 8.21 -6.22 2.08
C ILE A 28 9.37 -5.89 3.04
N PRO A 29 10.57 -5.47 2.57
CA PRO A 29 11.66 -5.12 3.46
C PRO A 29 11.37 -3.86 4.30
N GLU A 30 10.63 -2.89 3.76
CA GLU A 30 10.25 -1.66 4.46
C GLU A 30 9.36 -1.95 5.68
N ALA A 31 8.30 -2.75 5.51
CA ALA A 31 7.40 -3.13 6.59
C ALA A 31 8.10 -3.97 7.68
N ILE A 32 9.04 -4.83 7.28
CA ILE A 32 9.86 -5.62 8.22
C ILE A 32 10.77 -4.69 9.03
N ALA A 33 11.48 -3.76 8.37
CA ALA A 33 12.38 -2.83 9.04
C ALA A 33 11.63 -1.93 10.03
N PHE A 34 10.48 -1.38 9.65
CA PHE A 34 9.68 -0.54 10.55
C PHE A 34 9.10 -1.31 11.73
N SER A 35 8.68 -2.57 11.53
CA SER A 35 8.22 -3.41 12.64
C SER A 35 9.33 -3.66 13.65
N ILE A 36 10.56 -3.93 13.19
CA ILE A 36 11.72 -4.12 14.06
C ILE A 36 12.04 -2.83 14.82
N ILE A 37 11.98 -1.67 14.17
CA ILE A 37 12.22 -0.37 14.82
C ILE A 37 11.17 -0.09 15.90
N ALA A 38 9.90 -0.45 15.66
CA ALA A 38 8.82 -0.33 16.64
C ALA A 38 8.84 -1.42 17.73
N GLY A 39 9.79 -2.35 17.71
CA GLY A 39 9.88 -3.44 18.69
C GLY A 39 8.76 -4.47 18.60
N VAL A 40 8.04 -4.55 17.48
CA VAL A 40 6.95 -5.51 17.23
C VAL A 40 7.36 -6.60 16.25
N ASP A 41 6.66 -7.73 16.28
CA ASP A 41 6.89 -8.81 15.34
C ASP A 41 6.73 -8.33 13.88
N PRO A 42 7.66 -8.67 12.96
CA PRO A 42 7.59 -8.30 11.54
C PRO A 42 6.29 -8.69 10.82
N LYS A 43 5.62 -9.72 11.34
CA LYS A 43 4.31 -10.17 10.85
C LYS A 43 3.26 -9.08 10.98
N VAL A 44 3.32 -8.27 12.05
CA VAL A 44 2.35 -7.20 12.30
C VAL A 44 2.43 -6.12 11.22
N GLY A 45 3.64 -5.66 10.85
CA GLY A 45 3.79 -4.67 9.79
C GLY A 45 3.36 -5.16 8.41
N LEU A 46 3.61 -6.43 8.10
CA LEU A 46 3.15 -7.05 6.85
C LEU A 46 1.62 -7.16 6.80
N TYR A 47 0.98 -7.63 7.88
CA TYR A 47 -0.49 -7.70 7.94
C TYR A 47 -1.14 -6.32 7.91
N ALA A 48 -0.58 -5.34 8.62
CA ALA A 48 -1.06 -3.97 8.60
C ALA A 48 -1.00 -3.38 7.17
N SER A 49 0.15 -3.52 6.50
CA SER A 49 0.35 -3.00 5.15
C SER A 49 -0.60 -3.65 4.14
N PHE A 50 -0.81 -4.97 4.23
CA PHE A 50 -1.77 -5.67 3.38
C PHE A 50 -3.21 -5.21 3.61
N CYS A 51 -3.66 -5.16 4.86
CA CYS A 51 -5.02 -4.74 5.20
C CYS A 51 -5.28 -3.30 4.74
N ILE A 52 -4.35 -2.38 4.98
CA ILE A 52 -4.48 -0.98 4.55
C ILE A 52 -4.53 -0.90 3.02
N ALA A 53 -3.63 -1.57 2.31
CA ALA A 53 -3.59 -1.56 0.85
C ALA A 53 -4.93 -2.02 0.24
N VAL A 54 -5.49 -3.12 0.76
CA VAL A 54 -6.80 -3.64 0.31
C VAL A 54 -7.92 -2.63 0.59
N VAL A 55 -7.99 -2.08 1.80
CA VAL A 55 -9.03 -1.10 2.15
C VAL A 55 -8.92 0.16 1.29
N THR A 56 -7.70 0.69 1.10
CA THR A 56 -7.49 1.90 0.30
C THR A 56 -7.66 1.67 -1.20
N ALA A 57 -7.53 0.44 -1.69
CA ALA A 57 -7.83 0.12 -3.09
C ALA A 57 -9.33 0.31 -3.41
N PHE A 58 -10.22 0.05 -2.45
CA PHE A 58 -11.67 0.21 -2.63
C PHE A 58 -12.20 1.57 -2.17
N PHE A 59 -11.70 2.08 -1.05
CA PHE A 59 -12.21 3.29 -0.40
C PHE A 59 -11.29 4.52 -0.55
N GLY A 60 -10.17 4.40 -1.27
CA GLY A 60 -9.21 5.48 -1.46
C GLY A 60 -9.74 6.61 -2.36
N GLY A 61 -9.52 7.86 -1.96
CA GLY A 61 -9.95 9.04 -2.71
C GLY A 61 -9.04 9.43 -3.89
N ARG A 62 -7.85 8.83 -4.00
CA ARG A 62 -6.85 9.13 -5.04
C ARG A 62 -6.30 7.84 -5.66
N PRO A 63 -6.70 7.49 -6.90
CA PRO A 63 -6.13 6.36 -7.62
C PRO A 63 -4.60 6.48 -7.74
N GLY A 64 -3.90 5.37 -7.52
CA GLY A 64 -2.43 5.29 -7.60
C GLY A 64 -1.66 5.72 -6.35
N MET A 65 -2.32 6.19 -5.30
CA MET A 65 -1.68 6.43 -4.00
C MET A 65 -1.62 5.14 -3.19
N ILE A 66 -0.45 4.80 -2.65
CA ILE A 66 -0.25 3.58 -1.85
C ILE A 66 -0.23 3.96 -0.38
N SER A 67 -1.03 3.24 0.42
CA SER A 67 -1.10 3.38 1.87
C SER A 67 -0.63 2.07 2.53
N ALA A 68 0.34 2.17 3.42
CA ALA A 68 0.95 1.02 4.11
C ALA A 68 1.58 1.45 5.44
N ALA A 69 2.19 0.50 6.16
CA ALA A 69 2.92 0.81 7.39
C ALA A 69 4.16 1.66 7.08
N THR A 70 4.22 2.88 7.62
CA THR A 70 5.35 3.81 7.47
C THR A 70 6.08 4.01 8.78
N GLY A 71 7.36 4.40 8.70
CA GLY A 71 8.17 4.73 9.88
C GLY A 71 7.55 5.83 10.75
N ALA A 72 6.79 6.75 10.15
CA ALA A 72 6.06 7.79 10.88
C ALA A 72 5.04 7.21 11.88
N MET A 73 4.39 6.09 11.55
CA MET A 73 3.46 5.40 12.45
C MET A 73 4.18 4.43 13.39
N ALA A 74 5.31 3.84 12.95
CA ALA A 74 6.11 2.94 13.75
C ALA A 74 6.80 3.64 14.93
N LEU A 75 7.29 4.87 14.73
CA LEU A 75 7.98 5.67 15.75
C LEU A 75 7.05 6.36 16.75
N THR A 76 5.75 6.42 16.45
CA THR A 76 4.75 6.98 17.36
C THR A 76 4.27 5.98 18.41
N LEU A 77 4.66 4.70 18.29
CA LEU A 77 4.45 3.63 19.27
C LEU A 77 5.72 3.49 20.12
#